data_AF-A0A1V5LY13-F1
#
_entry.id   AF-A0A1V5LY13-F1
#
_cell.length_a   1.000
_cell.length_b   1.000
_cell.length_c   1.000
_cell.angle_alpha   90.00
_cell.angle_beta   90.00
_cell.angle_gamma   90.00
#
_symmetry.space_group_name_H-M   'P 1'
#
loop_
_entity.id
_entity.type
_entity.pdbx_description
1 polymer ?
#
loop_
_entity_poly.entity_id
_entity_poly.type
_entity_poly.pdbx_seq_one_letter_code
_entity_poly.pdbx_strand_id
1 'polypeptide(L)' 'MADGERQMIKTKAMQTNDEGGQTASGIMTTFVESVNKGKCPIPGEEGAKSLAVMLACLESAETKRFVSLGKVPSCV' A
#
# COMPACT_ATOMS: atom_id res chain seq x y z
N MET A 1 0.79 28.62 30.93
CA MET A 1 -0.15 28.85 29.82
C MET A 1 0.68 28.87 28.55
N ALA A 2 0.53 27.87 27.66
CA ALA A 2 1.01 27.93 26.28
C ALA A 2 0.29 26.83 25.48
N ASP A 3 -0.71 27.31 24.75
CA ASP A 3 -1.56 26.74 23.70
C ASP A 3 -1.36 25.28 23.27
N GLY A 4 -2.36 24.45 23.59
CA GLY A 4 -2.57 23.16 22.95
C GLY A 4 -3.27 23.34 21.61
N GLU A 5 -2.53 23.75 20.57
CA GLU A 5 -3.04 23.84 19.20
C GLU A 5 -3.47 22.45 18.71
N ARG A 6 -4.77 22.18 18.71
CA ARG A 6 -5.35 20.99 18.08
C ARG A 6 -5.42 21.23 16.58
N GLN A 7 -4.49 20.66 15.83
CA GLN A 7 -4.54 20.67 14.38
C GLN A 7 -5.60 19.66 13.89
N MET A 8 -6.79 20.16 13.55
CA MET A 8 -7.83 19.37 12.87
C MET A 8 -7.39 19.15 11.41
N ILE A 9 -6.73 18.03 11.14
CA ILE A 9 -6.50 17.58 9.76
C ILE A 9 -7.84 17.15 9.21
N LYS A 10 -8.41 17.94 8.29
CA LYS A 10 -9.59 17.52 7.54
C LYS A 10 -9.20 16.32 6.68
N THR A 11 -9.56 15.13 7.13
CA THR A 11 -9.48 13.94 6.30
C THR A 11 -10.30 14.22 5.05
N LYS A 12 -9.67 14.11 3.86
CA LYS A 12 -10.42 14.20 2.60
C LYS A 12 -11.59 13.21 2.65
N ALA A 13 -12.72 13.57 2.04
CA ALA A 13 -13.89 12.70 1.99
C ALA A 13 -13.47 11.29 1.52
N MET A 14 -14.01 10.25 2.16
CA MET A 14 -13.83 8.89 1.64
C MET A 14 -14.37 8.83 0.21
N GLN A 15 -13.68 8.11 -0.66
CA GLN A 15 -14.14 7.90 -2.03
C GLN A 15 -15.50 7.19 -1.99
N THR A 16 -16.49 7.74 -2.68
CA THR A 16 -17.84 7.19 -2.75
C THR A 16 -18.08 6.57 -4.14
N ASN A 17 -19.08 5.69 -4.22
CA ASN A 17 -19.55 5.13 -5.50
C ASN A 17 -20.43 6.11 -6.30
N ASP A 18 -20.66 7.32 -5.77
CA ASP A 18 -21.45 8.34 -6.45
C ASP A 18 -20.70 8.91 -7.66
N GLU A 19 -21.40 9.52 -8.62
CA GLU A 19 -20.79 10.04 -9.83
C GLU A 19 -19.78 11.15 -9.49
N GLY A 20 -18.52 10.99 -9.88
CA GLY A 20 -17.43 11.89 -9.49
C GLY A 20 -16.94 11.73 -8.03
N GLY A 21 -17.53 10.82 -7.26
CA GLY A 21 -17.13 10.46 -5.88
C GLY A 21 -15.84 9.64 -5.80
N GLN A 22 -15.42 9.07 -6.92
CA GLN A 22 -14.17 8.33 -7.06
C GLN A 22 -13.39 8.77 -8.29
N THR A 23 -12.06 8.86 -8.17
CA THR A 23 -11.18 9.08 -9.32
C THR A 23 -10.99 7.77 -10.07
N ALA A 24 -11.31 7.74 -11.36
CA ALA A 24 -11.16 6.56 -12.21
C ALA A 24 -9.66 6.31 -12.53
N SER A 25 -8.94 5.70 -11.60
CA SER A 25 -7.54 5.27 -11.77
C SER A 25 -7.37 3.98 -12.60
N GLY A 26 -8.48 3.29 -12.88
CA GLY A 26 -8.50 1.97 -13.52
C GLY A 26 -8.29 0.79 -12.56
N ILE A 27 -7.82 1.03 -11.32
CA ILE A 27 -7.52 -0.04 -10.35
C ILE A 27 -8.77 -0.85 -10.01
N MET A 28 -9.92 -0.20 -9.80
CA MET A 28 -11.18 -0.90 -9.50
C MET A 28 -11.65 -1.74 -10.68
N THR A 29 -11.52 -1.23 -11.91
CA THR A 29 -11.81 -2.00 -13.13
C THR A 29 -10.93 -3.24 -13.21
N THR A 30 -9.62 -3.06 -13.06
CA THR A 30 -8.64 -4.15 -13.08
C THR A 30 -8.91 -5.18 -11.97
N PHE A 31 -9.30 -4.73 -10.77
CA PHE A 31 -9.67 -5.61 -9.67
C PHE A 31 -10.88 -6.48 -10.03
N VAL A 32 -11.98 -5.87 -10.48
CA VAL A 32 -13.20 -6.60 -10.88
C VAL A 32 -12.91 -7.57 -12.03
N GLU A 33 -12.13 -7.15 -13.02
CA GLU A 33 -11.69 -8.04 -14.10
C GLU A 33 -10.86 -9.22 -13.59
N SER A 34 -9.97 -8.99 -12.62
CA SER A 34 -9.14 -10.05 -12.02
C SER A 34 -9.98 -11.07 -11.27
N VAL A 35 -11.02 -10.61 -10.55
CA VAL A 35 -11.98 -11.49 -9.87
C VAL A 35 -12.75 -12.35 -10.87
N ASN A 36 -13.24 -11.76 -11.96
CA ASN A 36 -14.04 -12.47 -12.96
C ASN A 36 -13.20 -13.42 -13.85
N LYS A 37 -11.98 -13.01 -14.22
CA LYS A 37 -11.13 -13.73 -15.18
C LYS A 37 -10.08 -14.62 -14.51
N GLY A 38 -9.94 -14.56 -13.18
CA GLY A 38 -8.95 -15.32 -12.41
C GLY A 38 -7.49 -14.95 -12.70
N LYS A 39 -7.24 -13.78 -13.30
CA LYS A 39 -5.90 -13.30 -13.64
C LYS A 39 -5.64 -11.99 -12.91
N CYS A 40 -4.80 -12.03 -11.88
CA CYS A 40 -4.40 -10.83 -11.15
C CYS A 40 -3.10 -10.26 -11.74
N PRO A 41 -3.10 -9.03 -12.29
CA PRO A 41 -1.87 -8.43 -12.81
C PRO A 41 -0.88 -8.03 -11.71
N ILE A 42 -1.37 -7.87 -10.47
CA ILE A 42 -0.55 -7.57 -9.31
C ILE A 42 -0.87 -8.61 -8.23
N PRO A 43 -0.15 -9.75 -8.21
CA PRO A 43 -0.40 -10.78 -7.20
C PRO A 43 0.07 -10.30 -5.82
N GLY A 44 -0.50 -10.87 -4.76
CA GLY A 44 -0.18 -10.49 -3.37
C GLY A 44 1.30 -10.69 -3.02
N GLU A 45 1.98 -11.62 -3.71
CA GLU A 45 3.40 -11.92 -3.51
C GLU A 45 4.30 -10.73 -3.87
N GLU A 46 3.94 -9.94 -4.88
CA GLU A 46 4.67 -8.71 -5.24
C GLU A 46 4.52 -7.65 -4.15
N GLY A 47 3.34 -7.59 -3.51
CA GLY A 47 3.11 -6.76 -2.34
C GLY A 47 3.98 -7.19 -1.14
N ALA A 48 4.06 -8.49 -0.88
CA ALA A 48 4.90 -9.05 0.18
C ALA A 48 6.39 -8.76 -0.03
N LYS A 49 6.89 -8.89 -1.27
CA LYS A 49 8.27 -8.54 -1.62
C LYS A 49 8.55 -7.05 -1.41
N SER A 50 7.63 -6.18 -1.85
CA SER A 50 7.76 -4.74 -1.66
C SER A 50 7.81 -4.35 -0.18
N LEU A 51 6.98 -4.98 0.65
CA LEU A 51 7.01 -4.78 2.10
C LEU A 51 8.33 -5.23 2.72
N ALA A 52 8.86 -6.39 2.32
CA ALA A 52 10.14 -6.90 2.82
C ALA A 52 11.29 -5.93 2.52
N VAL A 53 11.31 -5.31 1.33
CA VAL A 53 12.27 -4.26 0.97
C VAL A 53 12.15 -3.06 1.91
N MET A 54 10.92 -2.57 2.13
CA MET A 54 10.71 -1.42 3.02
C MET A 54 11.19 -1.69 4.45
N LEU A 55 10.91 -2.88 4.99
CA LEU A 55 11.37 -3.27 6.32
C LEU A 55 12.90 -3.35 6.41
N ALA A 56 13.56 -3.93 5.41
CA ALA A 56 15.03 -3.98 5.37
C ALA A 56 15.66 -2.58 5.26
N CYS A 57 15.02 -1.67 4.53
CA CYS A 57 15.46 -0.26 4.48
C CYS A 57 15.36 0.42 5.86
N LEU A 58 14.27 0.17 6.60
CA LEU A 58 14.10 0.70 7.96
C LEU A 58 15.17 0.12 8.91
N GLU A 59 15.41 -1.19 8.86
CA GLU A 59 16.47 -1.84 9.65
C GLU A 59 17.87 -1.33 9.28
N SER A 60 18.13 -1.13 8.00
CA SER A 60 19.41 -0.60 7.51
C SER A 60 19.63 0.84 7.99
N ALA A 61 18.58 1.66 8.01
CA ALA A 61 18.64 3.03 8.50
C ALA A 61 18.95 3.10 10.00
N GLU A 62 18.38 2.18 10.79
CA GLU A 62 18.61 2.13 12.24
C GLU A 62 20.01 1.58 12.59
N THR A 63 20.42 0.49 11.92
CA THR A 63 21.67 -0.23 12.24
C THR A 63 22.89 0.30 11.51
N LYS A 64 22.69 1.12 10.46
CA LYS A 64 23.73 1.60 9.53
C LYS A 64 24.52 0.47 8.87
N ARG A 65 23.88 -0.67 8.65
CA ARG A 65 24.46 -1.85 7.98
C ARG A 65 23.68 -2.20 6.72
N PHE A 66 24.34 -2.86 5.79
CA PHE A 66 23.66 -3.47 4.65
C PHE A 66 22.84 -4.67 5.13
N VAL A 67 21.53 -4.62 4.91
CA VAL A 67 20.59 -5.70 5.23
C VAL A 67 20.34 -6.50 3.96
N SER A 68 20.57 -7.82 4.03
CA SER A 68 20.30 -8.73 2.92
C SER A 68 18.86 -9.25 3.01
N LEU A 69 18.13 -9.22 1.90
CA LEU A 69 16.79 -9.77 1.84
C LEU A 69 16.87 -11.30 1.77
N GLY A 70 16.27 -11.97 2.76
CA GLY A 70 16.03 -13.42 2.71
C GLY A 70 15.01 -13.78 1.63
N LYS A 71 14.87 -15.07 1.32
CA LYS A 71 13.80 -15.56 0.44
C LYS A 71 12.45 -15.21 1.07
N VAL A 72 11.71 -14.28 0.46
CA VAL A 72 10.30 -14.06 0.78
C VAL A 72 9.56 -15.34 0.39
N PRO A 73 8.78 -15.96 1.30
CA PRO A 73 7.99 -17.13 0.95
C PRO A 73 7.03 -16.74 -0.19
N SER A 74 7.15 -17.42 -1.33
CA SER A 74 6.11 -17.40 -2.37
C SER A 74 4.92 -18.16 -1.81
N CYS A 75 3.74 -17.53 -1.79
CA CYS A 75 2.52 -18.23 -1.40
C CYS A 75 2.20 -19.25 -2.49
N VAL A 76 2.17 -20.53 -2.11
CA VAL A 76 1.58 -21.61 -2.91
C VAL A 76 0.08 -21.61 -2.69
#